data_AF-A0A090RS44-F1
#
_entry.id   AF-A0A090RS44-F1
#
_cell.length_a   1.000
_cell.length_b   1.000
_cell.length_c   1.000
_cell.angle_alpha   90.00
_cell.angle_beta   90.00
_cell.angle_gamma   90.00
#
_symmetry.space_group_name_H-M   'P 1'
#
loop_
_entity.id
_entity.type
_entity.pdbx_description
1 polymer ?
#
loop_
_entity_poly.entity_id
_entity_poly.type
_entity_poly.pdbx_seq_one_letter_code
_entity_poly.pdbx_strand_id
1 'polypeptide(L)'
;MAASNLIKTNTNSTPSSALEVVRQAALSYFPREDIAKLTGEKWLSFLDSQLDQPRFANNHPQWQQVLYTSGVNNKETNQALVEDCLYWVEKALPPKRKYRNWKQS
;
A
#
# COMPACT_ATOMS: atom_id res chain seq x y z
N MET A 1 -3.59 3.82 -17.21
CA MET A 1 -4.90 3.97 -16.55
C MET A 1 -5.42 2.60 -16.10
N ALA A 2 -4.81 1.93 -15.11
CA ALA A 2 -5.16 0.52 -14.82
C ALA A 2 -5.35 0.20 -13.33
N ALA A 3 -4.35 0.44 -12.48
CA ALA A 3 -4.39 -0.04 -11.10
C ALA A 3 -5.48 0.62 -10.22
N SER A 4 -5.66 1.94 -10.33
CA SER A 4 -6.63 2.69 -9.52
C SER A 4 -8.07 2.30 -9.82
N ASN A 5 -8.38 1.94 -11.07
CA ASN A 5 -9.72 1.47 -11.43
C ASN A 5 -10.01 0.09 -10.84
N LEU A 6 -9.02 -0.81 -10.74
CA LEU A 6 -9.22 -2.15 -10.18
C LEU A 6 -9.60 -2.11 -8.69
N ILE A 7 -9.00 -1.20 -7.91
CA ILE A 7 -9.37 -1.00 -6.50
C ILE A 7 -10.74 -0.30 -6.42
N LYS A 8 -11.00 0.71 -7.26
CA LYS A 8 -12.26 1.47 -7.29
C LYS A 8 -13.47 0.64 -7.80
N THR A 9 -13.26 -0.38 -8.63
CA THR A 9 -14.33 -1.30 -9.05
C THR A 9 -14.63 -2.38 -8.02
N ASN A 10 -13.71 -2.61 -7.07
CA ASN A 10 -13.82 -3.63 -6.05
C ASN A 10 -14.03 -3.01 -4.65
N THR A 11 -14.85 -1.96 -4.54
CA THR A 11 -15.10 -1.16 -3.32
C THR A 11 -15.78 -1.91 -2.17
N ASN A 12 -16.01 -3.21 -2.31
CA ASN A 12 -16.38 -4.12 -1.21
C ASN A 12 -15.16 -4.86 -0.59
N SER A 13 -13.95 -4.49 -1.00
CA SER A 13 -12.73 -5.23 -0.68
C SER A 13 -12.18 -4.87 0.68
N THR A 14 -11.88 -5.90 1.45
CA THR A 14 -11.11 -5.82 2.69
C THR A 14 -9.78 -5.08 2.49
N PRO A 15 -9.25 -4.42 3.53
CA PRO A 15 -7.92 -3.77 3.48
C PRO A 15 -6.81 -4.70 2.99
N SER A 16 -6.89 -6.01 3.28
CA SER A 16 -5.96 -7.02 2.77
C SER A 16 -5.94 -7.08 1.24
N SER A 17 -7.10 -7.14 0.60
CA SER A 17 -7.19 -7.13 -0.88
C SER A 17 -6.74 -5.79 -1.48
N ALA A 18 -7.04 -4.66 -0.82
CA ALA A 18 -6.54 -3.37 -1.27
C ALA A 18 -5.00 -3.32 -1.23
N LEU A 19 -4.39 -3.83 -0.16
CA LEU A 19 -2.93 -3.94 -0.03
C LEU A 19 -2.32 -4.88 -1.06
N GLU A 20 -2.99 -5.98 -1.41
CA GLU A 20 -2.54 -6.87 -2.48
C GLU A 20 -2.54 -6.16 -3.84
N VAL A 21 -3.54 -5.34 -4.16
CA VAL A 21 -3.53 -4.57 -5.41
C VAL A 21 -2.42 -3.52 -5.40
N VAL A 22 -2.19 -2.83 -4.26
CA VAL A 22 -1.03 -1.95 -4.08
C VAL A 22 0.26 -2.72 -4.36
N ARG A 23 0.38 -3.95 -3.85
CA ARG A 23 1.54 -4.82 -4.07
C ARG A 23 1.71 -5.22 -5.52
N GLN A 24 0.63 -5.61 -6.21
CA GLN A 24 0.65 -5.93 -7.64
C GLN A 24 1.01 -4.72 -8.50
N ALA A 25 0.45 -3.56 -8.19
CA ALA A 25 0.78 -2.31 -8.85
C ALA A 25 2.25 -1.97 -8.63
N ALA A 26 2.72 -2.05 -7.38
CA ALA A 26 4.11 -1.81 -7.06
C ALA A 26 5.03 -2.78 -7.82
N LEU A 27 4.73 -4.08 -7.86
CA LEU A 27 5.49 -5.07 -8.64
C LEU A 27 5.47 -4.83 -10.15
N SER A 28 4.44 -4.17 -10.67
CA SER A 28 4.33 -3.81 -12.08
C SER A 28 5.14 -2.56 -12.43
N TYR A 29 5.33 -1.64 -11.47
CA TYR A 29 5.99 -0.35 -11.67
C TYR A 29 7.40 -0.25 -11.06
N PHE A 30 7.74 -1.13 -10.13
CA PHE A 30 9.02 -1.22 -9.44
C PHE A 30 9.65 -2.60 -9.66
N PRO A 31 10.98 -2.73 -9.68
CA PRO A 31 11.64 -4.00 -9.95
C PRO A 31 11.40 -4.98 -8.81
N ARG A 32 10.87 -6.16 -9.18
CA ARG A 32 10.53 -7.24 -8.26
C ARG A 32 11.68 -7.63 -7.33
N GLU A 33 12.93 -7.60 -7.78
CA GLU A 33 14.09 -7.98 -6.96
C GLU A 33 14.26 -7.11 -5.70
N ASP A 34 13.86 -5.84 -5.77
CA ASP A 34 13.99 -4.91 -4.65
C ASP A 34 12.80 -4.93 -3.72
N ILE A 35 11.59 -5.07 -4.25
CA ILE A 35 10.36 -5.00 -3.45
C ILE A 35 9.80 -6.36 -3.05
N ALA A 36 10.16 -7.46 -3.73
CA ALA A 36 9.73 -8.80 -3.35
C ALA A 36 10.35 -9.27 -2.04
N LYS A 37 11.57 -8.80 -1.72
CA LYS A 37 12.23 -9.06 -0.43
C LYS A 37 11.62 -8.26 0.73
N LEU A 38 10.76 -7.28 0.45
CA LEU A 38 10.13 -6.43 1.46
C LEU A 38 8.83 -7.08 1.94
N THR A 39 8.76 -7.34 3.25
CA THR A 39 7.60 -7.94 3.92
C THR A 39 7.36 -7.26 5.26
N GLY A 40 6.11 -7.30 5.74
CA GLY A 40 5.72 -6.71 7.02
C GLY A 40 6.03 -5.21 7.11
N GLU A 41 6.75 -4.80 8.14
CA GLU A 41 7.14 -3.40 8.38
C GLU A 41 7.97 -2.80 7.24
N LYS A 42 8.92 -3.56 6.68
CA LYS A 42 9.76 -3.08 5.57
C LYS A 42 8.94 -2.74 4.33
N TRP A 43 7.85 -3.49 4.10
CA TRP A 43 6.91 -3.20 3.03
C TRP A 43 6.18 -1.88 3.29
N LEU A 44 5.66 -1.70 4.50
CA LEU A 44 4.96 -0.48 4.90
C LEU A 44 5.88 0.76 4.81
N SER A 45 7.11 0.68 5.29
CA SER A 45 8.11 1.77 5.17
C SER A 45 8.47 2.10 3.72
N PHE A 46 8.48 1.11 2.82
CA PHE A 46 8.69 1.36 1.40
C PHE A 46 7.52 2.11 0.77
N LEU A 47 6.28 1.72 1.10
CA LEU A 47 5.09 2.44 0.64
C LEU A 47 5.14 3.89 1.12
N ASP A 48 5.52 4.07 2.38
CA ASP A 48 5.71 5.36 3.03
C ASP A 48 6.74 6.24 2.30
N SER A 49 7.87 5.65 1.90
CA SER A 49 8.92 6.33 1.14
C SER A 49 8.47 6.82 -0.25
N GLN A 50 7.38 6.27 -0.79
CA GLN A 50 6.80 6.77 -2.05
C GLN A 50 5.79 7.90 -1.82
N LEU A 51 5.31 8.07 -0.59
CA LEU A 51 4.44 9.15 -0.18
C LEU A 51 5.27 10.31 0.39
N ASP A 52 4.62 11.47 0.48
CA ASP A 52 5.20 12.65 1.14
C ASP A 52 5.02 12.59 2.66
N GLN A 53 4.03 11.81 3.12
CA GLN A 53 3.67 11.71 4.53
C GLN A 53 3.47 10.25 4.94
N PRO A 54 3.93 9.89 6.15
CA PRO A 54 3.78 8.55 6.65
C PRO A 54 2.35 8.20 7.01
N ARG A 55 1.76 7.27 6.25
CA ARG A 55 0.39 6.78 6.47
C ARG A 55 0.39 5.32 6.89
N PHE A 56 1.19 4.50 6.21
CA PHE A 56 1.25 3.06 6.47
C PHE A 56 2.00 2.75 7.76
N ALA A 57 3.13 3.43 8.00
CA ALA A 57 3.88 3.27 9.25
C ALA A 57 3.07 3.77 10.47
N ASN A 58 2.32 4.87 10.31
CA ASN A 58 1.46 5.39 11.36
C ASN A 58 0.28 4.45 11.67
N ASN A 59 -0.29 3.84 10.63
CA ASN A 59 -1.39 2.88 10.76
C ASN A 59 -0.89 1.43 10.93
N HIS A 60 0.39 1.24 11.28
CA HIS A 60 0.99 -0.08 11.52
C HIS A 60 0.21 -0.94 12.53
N PRO A 61 -0.24 -0.45 13.70
CA PRO A 61 -1.03 -1.27 14.62
C PRO A 61 -2.36 -1.73 14.00
N GLN A 62 -3.01 -0.89 13.20
CA GLN A 62 -4.25 -1.26 12.51
C GLN A 62 -4.01 -2.30 11.42
N TRP A 63 -2.90 -2.17 10.67
CA TRP A 63 -2.47 -3.20 9.71
C TRP A 63 -2.17 -4.54 10.40
N GLN A 64 -1.49 -4.52 11.54
CA GLN A 64 -1.25 -5.72 12.34
C GLN A 64 -2.57 -6.36 12.76
N GLN A 65 -3.53 -5.58 13.25
CA GLN A 65 -4.85 -6.11 13.61
C GLN A 65 -5.62 -6.65 12.40
N VAL A 66 -5.53 -6.00 11.24
CA VAL A 66 -6.18 -6.48 10.02
C VAL A 66 -5.57 -7.78 9.49
N LEU A 67 -4.25 -7.88 9.50
CA LEU A 67 -3.52 -9.00 8.92
C LEU A 67 -3.50 -10.22 9.85
N TYR A 68 -3.44 -10.00 11.16
CA TYR A 68 -3.29 -11.07 12.16
C TYR A 68 -4.56 -11.32 12.99
N THR A 69 -5.43 -10.32 13.18
CA THR A 69 -6.67 -10.48 13.96
C THR A 69 -7.87 -10.53 13.02
N SER A 70 -8.27 -11.74 12.66
CA SER A 70 -9.37 -12.02 11.71
C SER A 70 -10.79 -11.67 12.20
N GLY A 71 -10.98 -10.76 13.17
CA GLY A 71 -12.30 -10.53 13.76
C GLY A 71 -12.56 -9.25 14.54
N VAL A 72 -11.60 -8.33 14.68
CA VAL A 72 -11.78 -7.11 15.50
C VAL A 72 -11.31 -5.87 14.73
N ASN A 73 -11.90 -5.62 13.57
CA ASN A 73 -11.60 -4.43 12.79
C ASN A 73 -12.90 -3.67 12.53
N ASN A 74 -12.99 -2.45 13.06
CA ASN A 74 -14.12 -1.58 12.79
C ASN A 74 -14.21 -1.31 11.29
N LYS A 75 -15.44 -1.26 10.76
CA LYS A 75 -15.68 -0.97 9.34
C LYS A 75 -15.01 0.34 8.91
N GLU A 76 -15.00 1.33 9.81
CA GLU A 76 -14.32 2.61 9.62
C GLU A 76 -12.80 2.46 9.48
N THR A 77 -12.16 1.63 10.32
CA THR A 77 -10.72 1.34 10.22
C THR A 77 -10.39 0.62 8.91
N ASN A 78 -11.18 -0.38 8.53
CA ASN A 78 -11.01 -1.07 7.26
C ASN A 78 -11.11 -0.09 6.08
N GLN A 79 -12.08 0.82 6.13
CA GLN A 79 -12.28 1.82 5.08
C GLN A 79 -11.12 2.81 5.02
N ALA A 80 -10.65 3.34 6.15
CA ALA A 80 -9.50 4.23 6.21
C ALA A 80 -8.24 3.60 5.60
N LEU A 81 -7.97 2.32 5.90
CA LEU A 81 -6.83 1.58 5.33
C LEU A 81 -6.95 1.36 3.82
N VAL A 82 -8.17 1.09 3.33
CA VAL A 82 -8.44 0.98 1.89
C VAL A 82 -8.25 2.34 1.21
N GLU A 83 -8.66 3.44 1.84
CA GLU A 83 -8.44 4.79 1.34
C GLU A 83 -6.96 5.15 1.28
N ASP A 84 -6.16 4.76 2.28
CA ASP A 84 -4.70 4.92 2.23
C ASP A 84 -4.08 4.16 1.05
N CYS A 85 -4.56 2.94 0.76
CA CYS A 85 -4.12 2.15 -0.40
C CYS A 85 -4.46 2.85 -1.73
N LEU A 86 -5.69 3.35 -1.85
CA LEU A 86 -6.14 4.11 -3.01
C LEU A 86 -5.30 5.38 -3.20
N TYR A 87 -5.08 6.11 -2.11
CA TYR A 87 -4.26 7.31 -2.10
C TYR A 87 -2.83 7.02 -2.55
N TRP A 88 -2.24 5.92 -2.06
CA TRP A 88 -0.92 5.48 -2.48
C TRP A 88 -0.88 5.19 -3.98
N VAL A 89 -1.83 4.42 -4.51
CA VAL A 89 -1.87 4.10 -5.95
C VAL A 89 -2.05 5.35 -6.80
N GLU A 90 -2.76 6.37 -6.31
CA GLU A 90 -3.00 7.62 -7.05
C GLU A 90 -1.85 8.64 -6.93
N LYS A 91 -1.09 8.61 -5.83
CA LYS A 91 0.02 9.55 -5.58
C LYS A 91 1.40 8.98 -5.90
N ALA A 92 1.62 7.70 -5.63
CA ALA A 92 2.87 7.01 -5.93
C ALA A 92 2.99 6.66 -7.43
N LEU A 93 1.86 6.58 -8.16
CA LEU A 93 1.81 6.39 -9.61
C LEU A 93 1.20 7.64 -10.27
N PRO A 94 1.72 8.17 -11.39
CA PRO A 94 2.76 7.60 -12.25
C PRO A 94 4.16 7.80 -11.67
N PRO A 95 5.06 6.80 -11.76
CA PRO A 95 6.41 6.87 -11.21
C PRO A 95 7.30 7.79 -12.08
N LYS A 96 7.00 9.08 -12.12
CA LYS A 96 7.91 10.08 -12.68
C LYS A 96 8.92 10.42 -11.60
N ARG A 97 10.06 9.73 -11.62
CA ARG A 97 11.36 10.08 -10.99
C ARG A 97 11.65 9.65 -9.55
N LYS A 98 10.69 9.34 -8.66
CA LYS A 98 11.00 9.10 -7.23
C LYS A 98 11.73 7.77 -6.91
N TYR A 99 11.54 6.70 -7.70
CA TYR A 99 12.26 5.42 -7.49
C TYR A 99 13.78 5.60 -7.48
N ARG A 100 14.31 6.51 -8.27
CA ARG A 100 15.77 6.69 -8.42
C ARG A 100 16.45 7.15 -7.12
N ASN A 101 15.72 7.79 -6.21
CA ASN A 101 16.27 8.30 -4.95
C ASN A 101 16.19 7.32 -3.78
N TRP A 102 15.39 6.25 -3.85
CA TRP A 102 15.28 5.29 -2.72
C TRP A 102 16.55 4.41 -2.57
N LYS A 103 17.31 4.20 -3.65
CA LYS A 103 18.55 3.40 -3.65
C LYS A 103 19.81 4.17 -3.22
N GLN A 104 19.72 5.46 -2.86
CA GLN A 104 20.90 6.31 -2.65
C GLN A 104 21.17 6.70 -1.18
N SER A 105 20.56 6.01 -0.19
CA SER A 105 20.86 6.22 1.24
C SER A 105 21.41 4.96 1.89
#